data_AF-A0A2I0NH64-F1
#
_entry.id   AF-A0A2I0NH64-F1
#
_cell.length_a   1.000
_cell.length_b   1.000
_cell.length_c   1.000
_cell.angle_alpha   90.00
_cell.angle_beta   90.00
_cell.angle_gamma   90.00
#
_symmetry.space_group_name_H-M   'P 1'
#
loop_
_entity.id
_entity.type
_entity.pdbx_description
1 polymer ?
#
loop_
_entity_poly.entity_id
_entity_poly.type
_entity_poly.pdbx_seq_one_letter_code
_entity_poly.pdbx_strand_id
1 'polypeptide(L)'
;MVSIQSQEKFADDIVKYIISRVTGTHPEDEIISEKPSKSFLIGTLAARKERDVEDEVKLDDEGKAASIRASRLKVSVLTARHEIKSNPDVTIKATGNVYYQIKNNSESEITSSQTNEEPESHKEKKHQWKRLDFSHILKLNILHNPEFYVDFSQVQETANKDPLIYKQIPDNLWKAKIHLNTTDFNEKDLLISFNYENESREQKQHEEQDKQDSSKIKGDKKKSDGFERTLFNCKLEIDVGNLSIKEFYDDYLYENYPQKYYYDFRTINCQAKWVEGQKKFVTEHFGKFNQENIRPKESISNLNLTFSNLMSSEGAISSIDGFVNEMKKYLEIYNKNIPTNAINDGFQPKVAGREITWKEREYLIKQFTDLIKRVEKGFNLIKSNPNVKEAFLKTNETFQNYYLNEGIQNAGWRLFQIAFFLSSIESVVEKKDLDVVNVLHVDTGGGKSEAYFALVTFTSFYERMTGKKAGVSAIVKFPLRMLSIQQLERVSSIIIHAEAVRKKWFSLTLSG
;
A
#
# COMPACT_ATOMS: atom_id res chain seq x y z
N MET A 1 -0.14 23.24 -18.68
CA MET A 1 -0.66 22.73 -17.39
C MET A 1 -1.60 21.59 -17.69
N VAL A 2 -1.23 20.36 -17.33
CA VAL A 2 -2.14 19.21 -17.39
C VAL A 2 -3.11 19.37 -16.21
N SER A 3 -4.42 19.35 -16.46
CA SER A 3 -5.41 19.47 -15.37
C SER A 3 -5.28 18.30 -14.39
N ILE A 4 -5.65 18.49 -13.11
CA ILE A 4 -5.62 17.42 -12.09
C ILE A 4 -6.38 16.18 -12.57
N GLN A 5 -7.54 16.38 -13.21
CA GLN A 5 -8.33 15.31 -13.84
C GLN A 5 -7.54 14.54 -14.91
N SER A 6 -6.68 15.21 -15.68
CA SER A 6 -5.84 14.55 -16.67
C SER A 6 -4.66 13.79 -16.05
N GLN A 7 -4.17 14.19 -14.87
CA GLN A 7 -3.15 13.43 -14.13
C GLN A 7 -3.74 12.18 -13.48
N GLU A 8 -4.92 12.31 -12.87
CA GLU A 8 -5.66 11.18 -12.29
C GLU A 8 -6.02 10.15 -13.36
N LYS A 9 -6.57 10.62 -14.49
CA LYS A 9 -6.90 9.76 -15.63
C LYS A 9 -5.66 9.03 -16.17
N PHE A 10 -4.54 9.73 -16.32
CA PHE A 10 -3.28 9.13 -16.75
C PHE A 10 -2.76 8.07 -15.76
N ALA A 11 -2.82 8.35 -14.46
CA ALA A 11 -2.42 7.39 -13.44
C ALA A 11 -3.31 6.15 -13.46
N ASP A 12 -4.64 6.32 -13.55
CA ASP A 12 -5.59 5.21 -13.66
C ASP A 12 -5.36 4.39 -14.95
N ASP A 13 -5.09 5.05 -16.07
CA ASP A 13 -4.83 4.38 -17.35
C ASP A 13 -3.52 3.59 -17.31
N ILE A 14 -2.45 4.14 -16.71
CA ILE A 14 -1.20 3.39 -16.46
C ILE A 14 -1.45 2.19 -15.57
N VAL A 15 -2.18 2.36 -14.47
CA VAL A 15 -2.46 1.27 -13.53
C VAL A 15 -3.24 0.16 -14.23
N LYS A 16 -4.29 0.51 -14.98
CA LYS A 16 -5.05 -0.45 -15.80
C LYS A 16 -4.18 -1.15 -16.82
N TYR A 17 -3.32 -0.41 -17.53
CA TYR A 17 -2.38 -0.98 -18.49
C TYR A 17 -1.45 -1.99 -17.81
N ILE A 18 -0.72 -1.60 -16.76
CA ILE A 18 0.21 -2.47 -16.05
C ILE A 18 -0.51 -3.72 -15.53
N ILE A 19 -1.66 -3.57 -14.87
CA ILE A 19 -2.44 -4.70 -14.36
C ILE A 19 -2.83 -5.63 -15.52
N SER A 20 -3.37 -5.08 -16.60
CA SER A 20 -3.79 -5.89 -17.74
C SER A 20 -2.63 -6.67 -18.37
N ARG A 21 -1.43 -6.06 -18.47
CA ARG A 21 -0.21 -6.72 -18.94
C ARG A 21 0.24 -7.84 -18.00
N VAL A 22 0.30 -7.59 -16.70
CA VAL A 22 0.82 -8.56 -15.72
C VAL A 22 -0.13 -9.76 -15.51
N THR A 23 -1.43 -9.55 -15.74
CA THR A 23 -2.46 -10.59 -15.71
C THR A 23 -2.70 -11.30 -17.06
N GLY A 24 -2.07 -10.82 -18.14
CA GLY A 24 -2.27 -11.35 -19.50
C GLY A 24 -3.68 -11.11 -20.05
N THR A 25 -4.36 -10.06 -19.60
CA THR A 25 -5.71 -9.68 -20.08
C THR A 25 -5.69 -8.55 -21.11
N HIS A 26 -4.55 -7.89 -21.32
CA HIS A 26 -4.41 -6.87 -22.35
C HIS A 26 -4.62 -7.45 -23.76
N PRO A 27 -5.13 -6.67 -24.73
CA PRO A 27 -5.29 -7.14 -26.12
C PRO A 27 -3.97 -7.59 -26.77
N GLU A 28 -2.86 -6.90 -26.50
CA GLU A 28 -1.54 -7.29 -27.02
C GLU A 28 -1.00 -8.61 -26.45
N ASP A 29 -1.61 -9.14 -25.38
CA ASP A 29 -1.21 -10.40 -24.76
C ASP A 29 -2.08 -11.58 -25.23
N GLU A 30 -2.93 -11.37 -26.25
CA GLU A 30 -3.70 -12.43 -26.91
C GLU A 30 -2.77 -13.45 -27.58
N ILE A 31 -1.68 -12.98 -28.22
CA ILE A 31 -0.64 -13.82 -28.80
C ILE A 31 0.72 -13.36 -28.29
N ILE A 32 1.47 -14.26 -27.66
CA ILE A 32 2.79 -13.97 -27.10
C ILE A 32 3.85 -14.97 -27.57
N SER A 33 5.09 -14.52 -27.67
CA SER A 33 6.23 -15.35 -28.10
C SER A 33 6.94 -16.06 -26.94
N GLU A 34 6.71 -15.62 -25.70
CA GLU A 34 7.27 -16.20 -24.49
C GLU A 34 6.30 -17.22 -23.87
N LYS A 35 6.81 -18.15 -23.05
CA LYS A 35 5.93 -19.07 -22.33
C LYS A 35 5.07 -18.26 -21.34
N PRO A 36 3.72 -18.35 -21.38
CA PRO A 36 2.83 -17.52 -20.57
C PRO A 36 3.15 -17.54 -19.07
N SER A 37 3.50 -18.70 -18.51
CA SER A 37 3.87 -18.84 -17.10
C SER A 37 5.16 -18.10 -16.68
N LYS A 38 5.93 -17.58 -17.65
CA LYS A 38 7.11 -16.73 -17.41
C LYS A 38 6.79 -15.24 -17.55
N SER A 39 5.69 -14.91 -18.22
CA SER A 39 5.30 -13.54 -18.56
C SER A 39 4.24 -12.99 -17.60
N PHE A 40 3.31 -13.85 -17.15
CA PHE A 40 2.22 -13.45 -16.26
C PHE A 40 2.43 -13.99 -14.86
N LEU A 41 2.22 -13.12 -13.87
CA LEU A 41 2.48 -13.43 -12.46
C LEU A 41 1.20 -13.38 -11.63
N ILE A 42 0.34 -12.41 -11.90
CA ILE A 42 -0.81 -12.10 -11.06
C ILE A 42 -2.06 -12.83 -11.56
N GLY A 43 -2.85 -13.37 -10.64
CA GLY A 43 -4.09 -14.07 -10.96
C GLY A 43 -3.90 -15.44 -11.61
N THR A 44 -2.73 -16.05 -11.42
CA THR A 44 -2.40 -17.36 -11.97
C THR A 44 -2.68 -18.46 -10.95
N LEU A 45 -3.21 -19.60 -11.42
CA LEU A 45 -3.25 -20.85 -10.69
C LEU A 45 -2.28 -21.81 -11.38
N ALA A 46 -1.08 -21.94 -10.82
CA ALA A 46 -0.01 -22.77 -11.36
C ALA A 46 -0.37 -24.26 -11.29
N ALA A 47 0.12 -25.03 -12.27
CA ALA A 47 0.06 -26.49 -12.20
C ALA A 47 0.92 -27.00 -11.03
N ARG A 48 0.46 -28.08 -10.37
CA ARG A 48 1.10 -28.69 -9.20
C ARG A 48 2.39 -29.42 -9.60
N LYS A 49 3.46 -29.28 -8.80
CA LYS A 49 4.66 -30.13 -8.87
C LYS A 49 4.46 -31.38 -8.00
N GLU A 50 5.22 -32.44 -8.24
CA GLU A 50 5.17 -33.66 -7.39
C GLU A 50 5.55 -33.37 -5.93
N ARG A 51 6.49 -32.45 -5.67
CA ARG A 51 6.88 -32.05 -4.32
C ARG A 51 5.72 -31.39 -3.55
N ASP A 52 4.83 -30.68 -4.24
CA ASP A 52 3.69 -30.00 -3.62
C ASP A 52 2.65 -30.99 -3.06
N VAL A 53 2.62 -32.23 -3.54
CA VAL A 53 1.70 -33.29 -3.09
C VAL A 53 2.17 -33.95 -1.79
N GLU A 54 3.48 -34.02 -1.56
CA GLU A 54 4.05 -34.56 -0.31
C GLU A 54 3.91 -33.57 0.86
N ASP A 55 4.00 -32.27 0.57
CA ASP A 55 3.80 -31.18 1.55
C ASP A 55 2.32 -30.96 1.91
N GLU A 56 1.37 -31.36 1.05
CA GLU A 56 -0.08 -31.31 1.33
C GLU A 56 -0.50 -32.20 2.52
N VAL A 57 0.27 -33.24 2.84
CA VAL A 57 -0.05 -34.20 3.92
C VAL A 57 0.49 -33.74 5.29
N LYS A 58 1.35 -32.71 5.35
CA LYS A 58 2.15 -32.41 6.56
C LYS A 58 1.96 -31.04 7.19
N LEU A 59 1.10 -30.16 6.69
CA LEU A 59 1.02 -28.79 7.20
C LEU A 59 -0.42 -28.30 7.35
N ASP A 60 -0.77 -27.91 8.59
CA ASP A 60 -2.02 -27.23 8.93
C ASP A 60 -2.23 -25.97 8.05
N ASP A 61 -3.50 -25.67 7.75
CA ASP A 61 -3.95 -24.65 6.79
C ASP A 61 -3.45 -23.21 7.07
N GLU A 62 -2.88 -22.95 8.26
CA GLU A 62 -2.30 -21.66 8.66
C GLU A 62 -0.85 -21.45 8.19
N GLY A 63 -0.15 -22.51 7.75
CA GLY A 63 1.29 -22.48 7.43
C GLY A 63 1.66 -22.27 5.96
N LYS A 64 0.70 -22.19 5.02
CA LYS A 64 1.03 -22.01 3.59
C LYS A 64 1.52 -20.58 3.33
N ALA A 65 2.83 -20.38 3.40
CA ALA A 65 3.48 -19.19 2.86
C ALA A 65 3.01 -18.93 1.43
N ALA A 66 2.77 -17.65 1.08
CA ALA A 66 2.38 -17.23 -0.25
C ALA A 66 3.48 -17.61 -1.26
N SER A 67 3.37 -18.78 -1.87
CA SER A 67 4.21 -19.18 -3.00
C SER A 67 3.83 -18.32 -4.21
N ILE A 68 4.82 -17.78 -4.91
CA ILE A 68 4.64 -17.10 -6.22
C ILE A 68 3.91 -18.03 -7.21
N ARG A 69 4.00 -19.35 -7.01
CA ARG A 69 3.31 -20.37 -7.78
C ARG A 69 2.10 -20.95 -7.03
N ALA A 70 1.16 -20.09 -6.65
CA ALA A 70 -0.09 -20.55 -6.06
C ALA A 70 -0.86 -21.47 -7.03
N SER A 71 -1.25 -22.66 -6.58
CA SER A 71 -2.14 -23.56 -7.33
C SER A 71 -3.61 -23.38 -6.92
N ARG A 72 -3.88 -22.61 -5.87
CA ARG A 72 -5.22 -22.33 -5.35
C ARG A 72 -5.42 -20.87 -5.00
N LEU A 73 -6.64 -20.39 -5.18
CA LEU A 73 -7.17 -19.22 -4.49
C LEU A 73 -8.33 -19.64 -3.58
N LYS A 74 -8.52 -18.90 -2.48
CA LYS A 74 -9.58 -19.15 -1.50
C LYS A 74 -10.19 -17.85 -1.05
N VAL A 75 -11.51 -17.80 -0.96
CA VAL A 75 -12.26 -16.72 -0.30
C VAL A 75 -13.22 -17.33 0.70
N SER A 76 -13.25 -16.79 1.90
CA SER A 76 -14.06 -17.32 2.99
C SER A 76 -14.98 -16.24 3.54
N VAL A 77 -16.21 -16.61 3.85
CA VAL A 77 -17.25 -15.75 4.41
C VAL A 77 -17.77 -16.35 5.71
N LEU A 78 -18.24 -15.49 6.61
CA LEU A 78 -18.84 -15.89 7.88
C LEU A 78 -20.36 -15.87 7.77
N THR A 79 -21.04 -16.89 8.28
CA THR A 79 -22.51 -16.91 8.38
C THR A 79 -22.95 -17.52 9.71
N ALA A 80 -24.15 -17.19 10.18
CA ALA A 80 -24.67 -17.75 11.42
C ALA A 80 -25.16 -19.19 11.23
N ARG A 81 -24.94 -20.07 12.20
CA ARG A 81 -25.33 -21.50 12.13
C ARG A 81 -26.80 -21.74 11.81
N HIS A 82 -27.69 -20.86 12.26
CA HIS A 82 -29.13 -21.01 12.04
C HIS A 82 -29.56 -20.68 10.60
N GLU A 83 -28.78 -19.91 9.85
CA GLU A 83 -29.04 -19.53 8.45
C GLU A 83 -28.89 -20.73 7.49
N ILE A 84 -28.06 -21.71 7.85
CA ILE A 84 -27.78 -22.89 7.01
C ILE A 84 -28.94 -23.91 7.01
N LYS A 85 -29.98 -23.72 7.84
CA LYS A 85 -31.11 -24.66 7.95
C LYS A 85 -32.09 -24.61 6.77
N SER A 86 -32.02 -23.59 5.90
CA SER A 86 -32.89 -23.44 4.72
C SER A 86 -32.06 -23.46 3.43
N ASN A 87 -31.76 -24.66 2.95
CA ASN A 87 -31.23 -25.01 1.62
C ASN A 87 -30.57 -23.83 0.85
N PRO A 88 -29.35 -23.40 1.23
CA PRO A 88 -28.80 -22.18 0.69
C PRO A 88 -28.08 -22.50 -0.62
N ASP A 89 -28.80 -22.37 -1.71
CA ASP A 89 -28.20 -22.50 -3.03
C ASP A 89 -27.37 -21.24 -3.33
N VAL A 90 -26.11 -21.44 -3.68
CA VAL A 90 -25.18 -20.40 -4.13
C VAL A 90 -24.87 -20.60 -5.60
N THR A 91 -24.75 -19.49 -6.34
CA THR A 91 -24.32 -19.56 -7.74
C THR A 91 -22.87 -19.10 -7.83
N ILE A 92 -22.01 -19.94 -8.39
CA ILE A 92 -20.60 -19.65 -8.58
C ILE A 92 -20.31 -19.62 -10.06
N LYS A 93 -19.68 -18.55 -10.51
CA LYS A 93 -19.11 -18.43 -11.83
C LYS A 93 -17.60 -18.37 -11.71
N ALA A 94 -16.92 -19.40 -12.23
CA ALA A 94 -15.48 -19.41 -12.36
C ALA A 94 -15.08 -19.00 -13.77
N THR A 95 -14.12 -18.10 -13.85
CA THR A 95 -13.55 -17.64 -15.10
C THR A 95 -12.04 -17.73 -15.07
N GLY A 96 -11.43 -17.69 -16.25
CA GLY A 96 -10.00 -17.62 -16.42
C GLY A 96 -9.63 -17.75 -17.88
N ASN A 97 -8.34 -17.91 -18.12
CA ASN A 97 -7.77 -18.00 -19.45
C ASN A 97 -6.73 -19.11 -19.47
N VAL A 98 -6.60 -19.78 -20.62
CA VAL A 98 -5.55 -20.77 -20.90
C VAL A 98 -4.79 -20.34 -22.14
N TYR A 99 -3.62 -20.94 -22.35
CA TYR A 99 -2.80 -20.68 -23.52
C TYR A 99 -2.42 -21.99 -24.21
N TYR A 100 -2.43 -21.98 -25.54
CA TYR A 100 -2.02 -23.10 -26.39
C TYR A 100 -1.05 -22.61 -27.47
N GLN A 101 -0.26 -23.53 -28.03
CA GLN A 101 0.76 -23.18 -29.02
C GLN A 101 0.18 -23.11 -30.43
N ILE A 102 0.56 -22.05 -31.15
CA ILE A 102 0.29 -21.85 -32.56
C ILE A 102 1.60 -21.71 -33.35
N LYS A 103 1.57 -22.05 -34.65
CA LYS A 103 2.67 -21.84 -35.59
C LYS A 103 2.79 -20.34 -35.91
N ASN A 104 4.03 -19.87 -36.10
CA ASN A 104 4.27 -18.48 -36.50
C ASN A 104 3.91 -18.29 -37.98
N ASN A 105 3.15 -17.23 -38.31
CA ASN A 105 2.66 -16.98 -39.67
C ASN A 105 3.71 -16.31 -40.59
N SER A 106 4.89 -15.97 -40.09
CA SER A 106 5.94 -15.30 -40.88
C SER A 106 6.66 -16.20 -41.89
N GLU A 107 6.41 -17.52 -41.89
CA GLU A 107 7.01 -18.46 -42.86
C GLU A 107 6.19 -18.67 -44.15
N SER A 108 4.98 -18.10 -44.27
CA SER A 108 4.13 -18.31 -45.46
C SER A 108 4.29 -17.28 -46.59
N GLU A 109 5.17 -16.28 -46.47
CA GLU A 109 5.41 -15.28 -47.53
C GLU A 109 6.83 -15.26 -48.11
N ILE A 110 7.75 -16.13 -47.69
CA ILE A 110 9.11 -16.21 -48.27
C ILE A 110 9.34 -17.58 -48.92
N THR A 111 8.63 -17.82 -50.02
CA THR A 111 9.09 -18.75 -51.06
C THR A 111 9.21 -17.99 -52.37
N SER A 112 10.25 -17.17 -52.50
CA SER A 112 10.98 -16.92 -53.76
C SER A 112 12.07 -15.86 -53.56
N SER A 113 13.26 -16.28 -53.13
CA SER A 113 14.54 -15.82 -53.69
C SER A 113 15.70 -16.40 -52.89
N GLN A 114 16.58 -17.10 -53.59
CA GLN A 114 17.89 -17.50 -53.10
C GLN A 114 18.77 -16.26 -53.00
N THR A 115 19.45 -16.08 -51.86
CA THR A 115 20.88 -15.73 -51.80
C THR A 115 21.39 -15.92 -50.38
N ASN A 116 22.52 -16.61 -50.26
CA ASN A 116 23.31 -16.79 -49.06
C ASN A 116 23.88 -15.45 -48.58
N GLU A 117 23.68 -15.13 -47.31
CA GLU A 117 24.66 -14.46 -46.43
C GLU A 117 24.07 -14.42 -45.01
N GLU A 118 24.74 -15.07 -44.04
CA GLU A 118 24.37 -15.04 -42.63
C GLU A 118 24.67 -13.66 -42.01
N PRO A 119 23.80 -13.20 -41.09
CA PRO A 119 24.29 -12.57 -39.89
C PRO A 119 23.69 -13.20 -38.62
N GLU A 120 24.55 -13.45 -37.63
CA GLU A 120 24.18 -13.84 -36.27
C GLU A 120 23.28 -12.77 -35.61
N SER A 121 21.95 -12.97 -35.60
CA SER A 121 21.06 -12.35 -34.61
C SER A 121 19.71 -13.08 -34.54
N HIS A 122 19.25 -13.36 -33.33
CA HIS A 122 17.91 -13.86 -32.95
C HIS A 122 17.38 -15.11 -33.69
N LYS A 123 17.56 -16.30 -33.09
CA LYS A 123 16.70 -17.46 -33.43
C LYS A 123 15.24 -17.12 -33.14
N GLU A 124 14.48 -16.76 -34.16
CA GLU A 124 13.03 -16.58 -34.06
C GLU A 124 12.41 -17.86 -33.48
N LYS A 125 11.61 -17.72 -32.43
CA LYS A 125 10.94 -18.86 -31.79
C LYS A 125 9.92 -19.42 -32.77
N LYS A 126 10.02 -20.71 -33.12
CA LYS A 126 9.15 -21.39 -34.09
C LYS A 126 7.65 -21.36 -33.77
N HIS A 127 7.27 -21.08 -32.52
CA HIS A 127 5.89 -21.14 -32.04
C HIS A 127 5.57 -19.95 -31.13
N GLN A 128 4.32 -19.51 -31.18
CA GLN A 128 3.72 -18.50 -30.30
C GLN A 128 2.62 -19.15 -29.44
N TRP A 129 2.16 -18.43 -28.42
CA TRP A 129 1.11 -18.86 -27.51
C TRP A 129 -0.11 -17.98 -27.70
N LYS A 130 -1.25 -18.59 -27.96
CA LYS A 130 -2.54 -17.91 -28.12
C LYS A 130 -3.44 -18.14 -26.92
N ARG A 131 -4.07 -17.08 -26.44
CA ARG A 131 -4.99 -17.08 -25.29
C ARG A 131 -6.37 -17.60 -25.71
N LEU A 132 -7.00 -18.37 -24.82
CA LEU A 132 -8.44 -18.66 -24.86
C LEU A 132 -9.05 -18.45 -23.48
N ASP A 133 -10.23 -17.84 -23.49
CA ASP A 133 -10.96 -17.52 -22.27
C ASP A 133 -11.97 -18.64 -21.99
N PHE A 134 -12.24 -18.88 -20.71
CA PHE A 134 -13.25 -19.83 -20.29
C PHE A 134 -14.11 -19.27 -19.17
N SER A 135 -15.36 -19.72 -19.12
CA SER A 135 -16.33 -19.32 -18.11
C SER A 135 -17.26 -20.48 -17.83
N HIS A 136 -17.41 -20.84 -16.57
CA HIS A 136 -18.26 -21.94 -16.15
C HIS A 136 -19.12 -21.51 -14.97
N ILE A 137 -20.43 -21.75 -15.05
CA ILE A 137 -21.41 -21.36 -14.04
C ILE A 137 -21.97 -22.63 -13.39
N LEU A 138 -21.99 -22.63 -12.07
CA LEU A 138 -22.39 -23.74 -11.21
C LEU A 138 -23.40 -23.25 -10.19
N LYS A 139 -24.42 -24.06 -9.89
CA LYS A 139 -25.35 -23.84 -8.79
C LYS A 139 -25.14 -24.94 -7.76
N LEU A 140 -24.72 -24.55 -6.56
CA LEU A 140 -24.23 -25.48 -5.56
C LEU A 140 -25.02 -25.32 -4.27
N ASN A 141 -25.28 -26.44 -3.61
CA ASN A 141 -25.85 -26.46 -2.29
C ASN A 141 -24.73 -26.64 -1.25
N ILE A 142 -24.61 -25.70 -0.31
CA ILE A 142 -23.49 -25.69 0.65
C ILE A 142 -23.53 -26.80 1.72
N LEU A 143 -24.62 -27.54 1.86
CA LEU A 143 -24.80 -28.51 2.97
C LEU A 143 -23.90 -29.75 2.90
N HIS A 144 -23.24 -30.00 1.77
CA HIS A 144 -22.51 -31.25 1.52
C HIS A 144 -21.06 -31.06 1.07
N ASN A 145 -20.46 -29.89 1.33
CA ASN A 145 -19.10 -29.54 0.90
C ASN A 145 -18.80 -29.97 -0.54
N PRO A 146 -19.62 -29.53 -1.50
CA PRO A 146 -19.63 -30.18 -2.80
C PRO A 146 -18.40 -29.81 -3.62
N GLU A 147 -17.92 -30.76 -4.43
CA GLU A 147 -16.78 -30.60 -5.32
C GLU A 147 -17.21 -30.67 -6.79
N PHE A 148 -16.70 -29.77 -7.61
CA PHE A 148 -17.01 -29.69 -9.03
C PHE A 148 -15.78 -29.42 -9.86
N TYR A 149 -15.72 -30.03 -11.04
CA TYR A 149 -14.66 -29.80 -12.00
C TYR A 149 -15.11 -28.77 -13.04
N VAL A 150 -14.23 -27.83 -13.35
CA VAL A 150 -14.46 -26.88 -14.44
C VAL A 150 -14.39 -27.63 -15.77
N ASP A 151 -15.44 -27.49 -16.59
CA ASP A 151 -15.48 -28.08 -17.92
C ASP A 151 -14.66 -27.27 -18.93
N PHE A 152 -13.59 -27.87 -19.44
CA PHE A 152 -12.72 -27.29 -20.47
C PHE A 152 -13.01 -27.80 -21.89
N SER A 153 -14.03 -28.64 -22.08
CA SER A 153 -14.28 -29.33 -23.36
C SER A 153 -14.50 -28.35 -24.52
N GLN A 154 -15.26 -27.28 -24.29
CA GLN A 154 -15.48 -26.23 -25.31
C GLN A 154 -14.20 -25.48 -25.68
N VAL A 155 -13.33 -25.22 -24.70
CA VAL A 155 -12.04 -24.53 -24.90
C VAL A 155 -11.07 -25.42 -25.67
N GLN A 156 -11.03 -26.70 -25.32
CA GLN A 156 -10.23 -27.72 -26.02
C GLN A 156 -10.70 -27.87 -27.48
N GLU A 157 -12.00 -27.97 -27.72
CA GLU A 157 -12.56 -28.05 -29.08
C GLU A 157 -12.22 -26.80 -29.90
N THR A 158 -12.34 -25.62 -29.29
CA THR A 158 -11.99 -24.34 -29.95
C THR A 158 -10.51 -24.29 -30.31
N ALA A 159 -9.61 -24.67 -29.39
CA ALA A 159 -8.19 -24.71 -29.67
C ALA A 159 -7.85 -25.70 -30.79
N ASN A 160 -8.41 -26.92 -30.74
CA ASN A 160 -8.14 -27.99 -31.69
C ASN A 160 -8.67 -27.72 -33.11
N LYS A 161 -9.66 -26.83 -33.24
CA LYS A 161 -10.16 -26.31 -34.53
C LYS A 161 -9.33 -25.15 -35.10
N ASP A 162 -8.38 -24.59 -34.34
CA ASP A 162 -7.53 -23.50 -34.83
C ASP A 162 -6.60 -24.02 -35.95
N PRO A 163 -6.64 -23.46 -37.17
CA PRO A 163 -5.81 -23.91 -38.29
C PRO A 163 -4.30 -23.74 -38.03
N LEU A 164 -3.92 -22.84 -37.13
CA LEU A 164 -2.53 -22.57 -36.78
C LEU A 164 -2.04 -23.41 -35.59
N ILE A 165 -2.88 -24.29 -35.01
CA ILE A 165 -2.49 -25.10 -33.85
C ILE A 165 -1.19 -25.86 -34.13
N TYR A 166 -0.24 -25.73 -33.21
CA TYR A 166 1.03 -26.43 -33.32
C TYR A 166 0.90 -27.92 -32.97
N LYS A 167 0.14 -28.22 -31.90
CA LYS A 167 -0.07 -29.58 -31.39
C LYS A 167 -1.46 -29.70 -30.79
N GLN A 168 -2.18 -30.75 -31.19
CA GLN A 168 -3.51 -31.07 -30.67
C GLN A 168 -3.50 -31.15 -29.14
N ILE A 169 -4.43 -30.44 -28.52
CA ILE A 169 -4.63 -30.41 -27.08
C ILE A 169 -5.20 -31.76 -26.63
N PRO A 170 -4.49 -32.51 -25.77
CA PRO A 170 -4.96 -33.78 -25.27
C PRO A 170 -6.10 -33.57 -24.28
N ASP A 171 -6.94 -34.59 -24.15
CA ASP A 171 -7.93 -34.63 -23.07
C ASP A 171 -7.25 -34.45 -21.73
N ASN A 172 -7.96 -33.82 -20.79
CA ASN A 172 -7.48 -33.67 -19.41
C ASN A 172 -6.19 -32.84 -19.26
N LEU A 173 -5.81 -32.02 -20.26
CA LEU A 173 -4.64 -31.14 -20.16
C LEU A 173 -4.79 -30.13 -19.01
N TRP A 174 -5.94 -29.45 -18.98
CA TRP A 174 -6.33 -28.53 -17.92
C TRP A 174 -7.34 -29.21 -17.01
N LYS A 175 -7.06 -29.18 -15.72
CA LYS A 175 -7.93 -29.67 -14.65
C LYS A 175 -8.03 -28.61 -13.58
N ALA A 176 -9.24 -28.19 -13.30
CA ALA A 176 -9.50 -27.24 -12.23
C ALA A 176 -10.70 -27.70 -11.43
N LYS A 177 -10.63 -27.52 -10.12
CA LYS A 177 -11.65 -27.93 -9.16
C LYS A 177 -12.12 -26.72 -8.37
N ILE A 178 -13.43 -26.64 -8.21
CA ILE A 178 -14.10 -25.71 -7.30
C ILE A 178 -14.71 -26.55 -6.20
N HIS A 179 -14.35 -26.25 -4.96
CA HIS A 179 -14.91 -26.96 -3.82
C HIS A 179 -15.24 -25.98 -2.70
N LEU A 180 -16.32 -26.30 -2.00
CA LEU A 180 -16.80 -25.52 -0.88
C LEU A 180 -16.53 -26.31 0.39
N ASN A 181 -15.98 -25.63 1.39
CA ASN A 181 -15.76 -26.21 2.70
C ASN A 181 -16.45 -25.35 3.76
N THR A 182 -17.44 -25.93 4.42
CA THR A 182 -18.13 -25.33 5.56
C THR A 182 -17.55 -25.93 6.84
N THR A 183 -16.95 -25.08 7.67
CA THR A 183 -16.32 -25.45 8.94
C THR A 183 -16.86 -24.61 10.08
N ASP A 184 -16.68 -25.09 11.30
CA ASP A 184 -17.04 -24.34 12.49
C ASP A 184 -16.05 -23.18 12.70
N PHE A 185 -16.57 -21.96 12.81
CA PHE A 185 -15.76 -20.80 13.19
C PHE A 185 -15.79 -20.57 14.71
N ASN A 186 -16.99 -20.62 15.29
CA ASN A 186 -17.22 -20.57 16.74
C ASN A 186 -18.56 -21.26 17.07
N GLU A 187 -19.01 -21.22 18.32
CA GLU A 187 -20.27 -21.84 18.75
C GLU A 187 -21.52 -21.36 17.98
N LYS A 188 -21.51 -20.14 17.44
CA LYS A 188 -22.65 -19.48 16.78
C LYS A 188 -22.52 -19.38 15.28
N ASP A 189 -21.31 -19.38 14.75
CA ASP A 189 -20.98 -19.02 13.37
C ASP A 189 -20.22 -20.14 12.64
N LEU A 190 -20.43 -20.19 11.33
CA LEU A 190 -19.80 -21.09 10.38
C LEU A 190 -18.95 -20.30 9.38
N LEU A 191 -17.80 -20.88 9.02
CA LEU A 191 -16.92 -20.39 7.98
C LEU A 191 -17.17 -21.17 6.69
N ILE A 192 -17.66 -20.50 5.66
CA ILE A 192 -17.83 -21.07 4.32
C ILE A 192 -16.65 -20.62 3.46
N SER A 193 -15.83 -21.56 3.02
CA SER A 193 -14.67 -21.32 2.17
C SER A 193 -14.95 -21.78 0.74
N PHE A 194 -14.80 -20.88 -0.22
CA PHE A 194 -14.85 -21.16 -1.65
C PHE A 194 -13.43 -21.28 -2.19
N ASN A 195 -13.07 -22.46 -2.67
CA ASN A 195 -11.74 -22.75 -3.20
C ASN A 195 -11.80 -22.92 -4.71
N TYR A 196 -10.80 -22.39 -5.41
CA TYR A 196 -10.59 -22.63 -6.82
C TYR A 196 -9.15 -23.07 -7.04
N GLU A 197 -8.99 -24.31 -7.44
CA GLU A 197 -7.71 -25.01 -7.49
C GLU A 197 -7.39 -25.53 -8.89
N ASN A 198 -6.13 -25.38 -9.31
CA ASN A 198 -5.59 -26.10 -10.45
C ASN A 198 -5.06 -27.47 -9.99
N GLU A 199 -5.59 -28.54 -10.56
CA GLU A 199 -5.19 -29.94 -10.31
C GLU A 199 -4.36 -30.53 -11.46
N SER A 200 -4.06 -29.72 -12.48
CA SER A 200 -3.12 -30.09 -13.54
C SER A 200 -1.73 -30.29 -12.93
N ARG A 201 -1.00 -31.29 -13.43
CA ARG A 201 0.36 -31.61 -12.95
C ARG A 201 1.42 -31.19 -13.95
N GLU A 202 2.50 -30.59 -13.47
CA GLU A 202 3.70 -30.40 -14.28
C GLU A 202 4.35 -31.74 -14.61
N GLN A 203 4.91 -31.85 -15.81
CA GLN A 203 5.79 -32.97 -16.13
C GLN A 203 7.17 -32.76 -15.49
N LYS A 204 7.80 -33.85 -15.02
CA LYS A 204 9.16 -33.82 -14.45
C LYS A 204 10.13 -33.13 -15.39
N GLN A 205 10.59 -31.94 -15.01
CA GLN A 205 11.90 -31.44 -15.42
C GLN A 205 12.86 -31.85 -14.30
N HIS A 206 13.83 -32.73 -14.58
CA HIS A 206 14.96 -32.87 -13.67
C HIS A 206 15.70 -31.54 -13.69
N GLU A 207 15.46 -30.70 -12.68
CA GLU A 207 16.28 -29.53 -12.40
C GLU A 207 17.72 -30.04 -12.17
N GLU A 208 18.65 -29.59 -13.00
CA GLU A 208 20.08 -29.84 -12.86
C GLU A 208 20.55 -29.28 -11.51
N GLN A 209 20.60 -30.14 -10.49
CA GLN A 209 21.49 -29.93 -9.35
C GLN A 209 22.89 -30.33 -9.79
N ASP A 210 23.63 -29.37 -10.34
CA ASP A 210 25.08 -29.48 -10.37
C ASP A 210 25.59 -29.49 -8.93
N LYS A 211 25.99 -30.67 -8.45
CA LYS A 211 27.36 -30.93 -7.97
C LYS A 211 27.53 -32.39 -7.49
N GLN A 212 28.52 -33.03 -8.11
CA GLN A 212 29.29 -34.18 -7.61
C GLN A 212 28.54 -35.51 -7.46
N ASP A 213 28.37 -36.22 -8.57
CA ASP A 213 29.02 -37.53 -8.71
C ASP A 213 28.88 -38.07 -10.14
N SER A 214 29.99 -38.06 -10.86
CA SER A 214 30.10 -38.63 -12.20
C SER A 214 30.22 -40.15 -12.10
N SER A 215 29.10 -40.86 -11.91
CA SER A 215 28.90 -42.21 -12.45
C SER A 215 27.51 -42.75 -12.16
N LYS A 216 26.61 -42.71 -13.16
CA LYS A 216 25.76 -43.86 -13.59
C LYS A 216 24.61 -43.42 -14.49
N ILE A 217 24.54 -44.11 -15.64
CA ILE A 217 23.36 -44.44 -16.45
C ILE A 217 22.65 -43.25 -17.13
N LYS A 218 22.92 -43.11 -18.44
CA LYS A 218 22.12 -42.32 -19.39
C LYS A 218 20.72 -42.93 -19.53
N GLY A 219 19.78 -42.51 -18.68
CA GLY A 219 18.35 -42.66 -18.94
C GLY A 219 17.88 -41.52 -19.86
N ASP A 220 17.03 -41.84 -20.83
CA ASP A 220 16.47 -40.88 -21.78
C ASP A 220 15.89 -39.64 -21.08
N LYS A 221 16.48 -38.46 -21.38
CA LYS A 221 15.91 -37.16 -21.00
C LYS A 221 14.55 -37.02 -21.70
N LYS A 222 13.43 -37.33 -21.01
CA LYS A 222 12.09 -37.03 -21.52
C LYS A 222 11.96 -35.51 -21.72
N LYS A 223 11.90 -35.06 -22.98
CA LYS A 223 11.61 -33.67 -23.35
C LYS A 223 10.24 -33.28 -22.79
N SER A 224 10.15 -32.06 -22.26
CA SER A 224 8.89 -31.40 -21.90
C SER A 224 7.89 -31.51 -23.06
N ASP A 225 6.65 -31.93 -22.79
CA ASP A 225 5.63 -32.14 -23.83
C ASP A 225 5.14 -30.88 -24.55
N GLY A 226 5.59 -29.72 -24.08
CA GLY A 226 5.42 -28.42 -24.72
C GLY A 226 4.13 -27.70 -24.34
N PHE A 227 3.29 -28.26 -23.47
CA PHE A 227 2.00 -27.65 -23.11
C PHE A 227 2.10 -26.73 -21.90
N GLU A 228 1.24 -25.71 -21.88
CA GLU A 228 1.00 -24.85 -20.72
C GLU A 228 -0.21 -25.36 -19.93
N ARG A 229 -0.03 -25.52 -18.62
CA ARG A 229 -1.04 -26.08 -17.70
C ARG A 229 -1.45 -25.11 -16.61
N THR A 230 -0.78 -23.97 -16.53
CA THR A 230 -1.16 -22.86 -15.67
C THR A 230 -2.47 -22.27 -16.17
N LEU A 231 -3.37 -21.95 -15.25
CA LEU A 231 -4.58 -21.18 -15.54
C LEU A 231 -4.26 -19.72 -15.21
N PHE A 232 -4.70 -18.80 -16.07
CA PHE A 232 -4.40 -17.37 -15.96
C PHE A 232 -5.67 -16.58 -15.65
N ASN A 233 -5.51 -15.41 -15.04
CA ASN A 233 -6.58 -14.49 -14.68
C ASN A 233 -7.82 -15.18 -14.04
N CYS A 234 -7.58 -16.13 -13.14
CA CYS A 234 -8.63 -16.95 -12.55
C CYS A 234 -9.46 -16.18 -11.52
N LYS A 235 -10.78 -16.08 -11.72
CA LYS A 235 -11.68 -15.37 -10.79
C LYS A 235 -12.89 -16.22 -10.42
N LEU A 236 -13.39 -16.00 -9.22
CA LEU A 236 -14.70 -16.45 -8.76
C LEU A 236 -15.63 -15.24 -8.64
N GLU A 237 -16.84 -15.42 -9.14
CA GLU A 237 -17.97 -14.52 -8.99
C GLU A 237 -19.07 -15.31 -8.28
N ILE A 238 -19.37 -14.94 -7.04
CA ILE A 238 -20.19 -15.74 -6.13
C ILE A 238 -21.43 -14.93 -5.75
N ASP A 239 -22.59 -15.43 -6.15
CA ASP A 239 -23.89 -14.98 -5.68
C ASP A 239 -24.29 -15.83 -4.47
N VAL A 240 -24.40 -15.17 -3.31
CA VAL A 240 -24.68 -15.85 -2.03
C VAL A 240 -26.18 -16.11 -1.84
N GLY A 241 -27.03 -15.70 -2.80
CA GLY A 241 -28.46 -15.93 -2.77
C GLY A 241 -29.10 -15.39 -1.49
N ASN A 242 -29.73 -16.28 -0.72
CA ASN A 242 -30.42 -15.93 0.51
C ASN A 242 -29.52 -15.89 1.74
N LEU A 243 -28.24 -16.27 1.63
CA LEU A 243 -27.34 -16.29 2.77
C LEU A 243 -27.14 -14.88 3.35
N SER A 244 -27.16 -14.83 4.68
CA SER A 244 -26.75 -13.67 5.46
C SER A 244 -25.27 -13.79 5.78
N ILE A 245 -24.46 -12.89 5.22
CA ILE A 245 -23.01 -12.83 5.46
C ILE A 245 -22.72 -11.84 6.59
N LYS A 246 -21.90 -12.28 7.54
CA LYS A 246 -21.43 -11.48 8.68
C LYS A 246 -20.01 -10.98 8.42
N GLU A 247 -19.70 -9.83 9.02
CA GLU A 247 -18.33 -9.33 9.10
C GLU A 247 -17.50 -10.20 10.05
N PHE A 248 -16.24 -10.41 9.68
CA PHE A 248 -15.19 -10.79 10.61
C PHE A 248 -14.77 -9.56 11.42
N TYR A 249 -14.14 -9.80 12.56
CA TYR A 249 -13.30 -8.80 13.19
C TYR A 249 -12.07 -9.45 13.82
N ASP A 250 -10.96 -8.72 13.83
CA ASP A 250 -9.78 -9.08 14.60
C ASP A 250 -9.56 -8.05 15.71
N ASP A 251 -9.25 -8.54 16.91
CA ASP A 251 -8.86 -7.72 18.06
C ASP A 251 -7.35 -7.43 18.01
N TYR A 252 -7.00 -6.16 18.15
CA TYR A 252 -5.60 -5.70 18.16
C TYR A 252 -5.33 -4.82 19.38
N LEU A 253 -4.11 -4.86 19.90
CA LEU A 253 -3.63 -3.95 20.94
C LEU A 253 -2.68 -2.92 20.32
N TYR A 254 -3.16 -1.69 20.17
CA TYR A 254 -2.35 -0.56 19.70
C TYR A 254 -1.95 0.31 20.90
N GLU A 255 -0.66 0.40 21.21
CA GLU A 255 -0.16 1.14 22.39
C GLU A 255 -0.87 0.77 23.70
N ASN A 256 -1.20 -0.52 23.88
CA ASN A 256 -1.98 -1.09 25.01
C ASN A 256 -3.48 -0.73 25.03
N TYR A 257 -4.01 -0.16 23.95
CA TYR A 257 -5.44 0.08 23.79
C TYR A 257 -6.07 -0.95 22.83
N PRO A 258 -7.16 -1.63 23.25
CA PRO A 258 -7.91 -2.53 22.38
C PRO A 258 -8.50 -1.78 21.18
N GLN A 259 -8.42 -2.39 20.01
CA GLN A 259 -9.02 -1.93 18.76
C GLN A 259 -9.60 -3.12 18.01
N LYS A 260 -10.66 -2.88 17.24
CA LYS A 260 -11.28 -3.90 16.38
C LYS A 260 -11.23 -3.47 14.93
N TYR A 261 -10.82 -4.39 14.07
CA TYR A 261 -10.78 -4.21 12.63
C TYR A 261 -11.76 -5.17 11.97
N TYR A 262 -12.75 -4.61 11.28
CA TYR A 262 -13.84 -5.34 10.64
C TYR A 262 -13.58 -5.51 9.15
N TYR A 263 -13.89 -6.68 8.62
CA TYR A 263 -13.75 -7.00 7.19
C TYR A 263 -14.68 -8.15 6.79
N ASP A 264 -15.06 -8.20 5.52
CA ASP A 264 -16.09 -9.14 5.04
C ASP A 264 -15.54 -10.50 4.60
N PHE A 265 -14.26 -10.57 4.22
CA PHE A 265 -13.69 -11.73 3.54
C PHE A 265 -12.34 -12.13 4.12
N ARG A 266 -12.12 -13.43 4.32
CA ARG A 266 -10.78 -14.02 4.54
C ARG A 266 -10.29 -14.67 3.25
N THR A 267 -9.23 -14.12 2.66
CA THR A 267 -8.74 -14.54 1.35
C THR A 267 -7.34 -15.15 1.39
N ILE A 268 -7.05 -16.05 0.46
CA ILE A 268 -5.71 -16.60 0.19
C ILE A 268 -5.46 -16.52 -1.32
N ASN A 269 -4.33 -15.92 -1.72
CA ASN A 269 -3.92 -15.71 -3.12
C ASN A 269 -4.93 -14.94 -3.98
N CYS A 270 -5.85 -14.21 -3.35
CA CYS A 270 -6.78 -13.29 -3.99
C CYS A 270 -7.21 -12.20 -2.99
N GLN A 271 -7.98 -11.25 -3.48
CA GLN A 271 -8.81 -10.31 -2.74
C GLN A 271 -10.27 -10.56 -3.11
N ALA A 272 -11.20 -10.01 -2.33
CA ALA A 272 -12.63 -10.10 -2.64
C ALA A 272 -13.31 -8.77 -2.35
N LYS A 273 -14.33 -8.45 -3.15
CA LYS A 273 -15.16 -7.27 -2.96
C LYS A 273 -16.60 -7.56 -3.31
N TRP A 274 -17.52 -6.92 -2.60
CA TRP A 274 -18.93 -6.89 -2.96
C TRP A 274 -19.13 -6.19 -4.31
N VAL A 275 -20.10 -6.71 -5.06
CA VAL A 275 -20.68 -6.03 -6.21
C VAL A 275 -21.74 -5.07 -5.66
N GLU A 276 -21.62 -3.80 -5.99
CA GLU A 276 -22.47 -2.74 -5.44
C GLU A 276 -23.97 -3.04 -5.66
N GLY A 277 -24.75 -2.96 -4.57
CA GLY A 277 -26.19 -3.21 -4.58
C GLY A 277 -26.62 -4.67 -4.77
N GLN A 278 -25.70 -5.64 -4.74
CA GLN A 278 -25.99 -7.04 -4.97
C GLN A 278 -25.49 -7.93 -3.81
N LYS A 279 -26.19 -9.04 -3.55
CA LYS A 279 -25.71 -10.11 -2.65
C LYS A 279 -24.69 -11.00 -3.36
N LYS A 280 -23.66 -10.37 -3.90
CA LYS A 280 -22.71 -11.00 -4.80
C LYS A 280 -21.34 -10.39 -4.61
N PHE A 281 -20.31 -11.20 -4.62
CA PHE A 281 -18.94 -10.72 -4.53
C PHE A 281 -18.06 -11.37 -5.60
N VAL A 282 -16.97 -10.68 -5.94
CA VAL A 282 -16.01 -11.10 -6.94
C VAL A 282 -14.62 -11.15 -6.32
N THR A 283 -13.86 -12.18 -6.65
CA THR A 283 -12.45 -12.22 -6.32
C THR A 283 -11.63 -11.40 -7.31
N GLU A 284 -10.67 -10.63 -6.80
CA GLU A 284 -9.68 -9.90 -7.57
C GLU A 284 -8.27 -10.40 -7.23
N HIS A 285 -7.29 -10.07 -8.08
CA HIS A 285 -5.93 -10.58 -7.91
C HIS A 285 -5.05 -9.69 -7.05
N PHE A 286 -5.52 -8.49 -6.70
CA PHE A 286 -4.77 -7.48 -5.96
C PHE A 286 -5.75 -6.62 -5.16
N GLY A 287 -5.27 -6.02 -4.08
CA GLY A 287 -6.02 -5.03 -3.32
C GLY A 287 -5.75 -3.64 -3.88
N LYS A 288 -6.81 -2.87 -4.15
CA LYS A 288 -6.68 -1.43 -4.42
C LYS A 288 -6.87 -0.68 -3.12
N PHE A 289 -5.83 -0.02 -2.64
CA PHE A 289 -5.92 0.92 -1.52
C PHE A 289 -5.83 2.34 -2.07
N ASN A 290 -6.88 3.12 -1.88
CA ASN A 290 -6.90 4.53 -2.23
C ASN A 290 -6.71 5.33 -0.94
N GLN A 291 -5.67 6.16 -0.89
CA GLN A 291 -5.49 7.13 0.16
C GLN A 291 -5.70 8.52 -0.43
N GLU A 292 -6.63 9.27 0.12
CA GLU A 292 -6.76 10.69 -0.23
C GLU A 292 -5.44 11.39 0.10
N ASN A 293 -5.03 12.34 -0.74
CA ASN A 293 -3.85 13.15 -0.48
C ASN A 293 -4.17 14.16 0.63
N ILE A 294 -4.14 13.68 1.88
CA ILE A 294 -4.40 14.49 3.07
C ILE A 294 -3.20 15.43 3.25
N ARG A 295 -3.41 16.71 2.93
CA ARG A 295 -2.42 17.75 3.19
C ARG A 295 -2.72 18.40 4.55
N PRO A 296 -1.72 18.53 5.44
CA PRO A 296 -1.92 19.25 6.68
C PRO A 296 -2.39 20.69 6.43
N LYS A 297 -3.34 21.17 7.23
CA LYS A 297 -3.91 22.51 7.08
C LYS A 297 -2.80 23.58 7.07
N GLU A 298 -2.82 24.42 6.04
CA GLU A 298 -1.85 25.52 5.84
C GLU A 298 -2.37 26.83 6.45
N SER A 299 -3.69 26.95 6.65
CA SER A 299 -4.30 28.12 7.28
C SER A 299 -5.59 27.75 8.01
N ILE A 300 -5.93 28.56 9.01
CA ILE A 300 -7.25 28.62 9.65
C ILE A 300 -7.73 30.06 9.50
N SER A 301 -9.03 30.25 9.28
CA SER A 301 -9.64 31.58 9.25
C SER A 301 -9.22 32.39 10.48
N ASN A 302 -8.71 33.60 10.25
CA ASN A 302 -8.21 34.53 11.28
C ASN A 302 -6.85 34.19 11.90
N LEU A 303 -6.05 33.30 11.28
CA LEU A 303 -4.68 33.01 11.72
C LEU A 303 -3.66 33.31 10.62
N ASN A 304 -2.74 34.25 10.87
CA ASN A 304 -1.68 34.60 9.92
C ASN A 304 -0.32 34.03 10.35
N LEU A 305 0.00 32.82 9.89
CA LEU A 305 1.28 32.15 10.17
C LEU A 305 2.32 32.31 9.04
N THR A 306 2.18 33.35 8.20
CA THR A 306 3.17 33.65 7.16
C THR A 306 4.50 34.09 7.79
N PHE A 307 5.62 33.71 7.18
CA PHE A 307 6.93 34.08 7.72
C PHE A 307 7.14 35.60 7.77
N SER A 308 6.60 36.33 6.78
CA SER A 308 6.62 37.79 6.73
C SER A 308 5.86 38.46 7.88
N ASN A 309 4.79 37.85 8.38
CA ASN A 309 4.10 38.33 9.56
C ASN A 309 4.89 37.99 10.85
N LEU A 310 5.43 36.78 10.91
CA LEU A 310 6.13 36.23 12.07
C LEU A 310 7.56 36.76 12.26
N MET A 311 8.11 37.54 11.33
CA MET A 311 9.38 38.25 11.53
C MET A 311 9.23 39.56 12.32
N SER A 312 8.00 40.01 12.57
CA SER A 312 7.71 41.17 13.44
C SER A 312 7.30 40.72 14.83
N SER A 313 7.70 41.45 15.86
CA SER A 313 7.32 41.14 17.25
C SER A 313 5.80 41.13 17.45
N GLU A 314 5.11 42.13 16.91
CA GLU A 314 3.66 42.30 17.08
C GLU A 314 2.90 41.18 16.35
N GLY A 315 3.26 40.93 15.08
CA GLY A 315 2.67 39.87 14.27
C GLY A 315 2.92 38.48 14.87
N ALA A 316 4.13 38.21 15.35
CA ALA A 316 4.48 36.94 16.00
C ALA A 316 3.66 36.70 17.27
N ILE A 317 3.59 37.69 18.18
CA ILE A 317 2.87 37.54 19.45
C ILE A 317 1.38 37.35 19.19
N SER A 318 0.76 38.20 18.37
CA SER A 318 -0.66 38.12 18.05
C SER A 318 -1.04 36.79 17.40
N SER A 319 -0.24 36.32 16.44
CA SER A 319 -0.56 35.10 15.68
C SER A 319 -0.33 33.82 16.49
N ILE A 320 0.70 33.76 17.32
CA ILE A 320 0.93 32.60 18.19
C ILE A 320 -0.12 32.55 19.30
N ASP A 321 -0.53 33.70 19.86
CA ASP A 321 -1.62 33.75 20.84
C ASP A 321 -2.93 33.23 20.23
N GLY A 322 -3.29 33.72 19.03
CA GLY A 322 -4.42 33.21 18.26
C GLY A 322 -4.34 31.70 18.00
N PHE A 323 -3.14 31.19 17.69
CA PHE A 323 -2.92 29.77 17.44
C PHE A 323 -3.15 28.93 18.71
N VAL A 324 -2.60 29.34 19.85
CA VAL A 324 -2.80 28.67 21.14
C VAL A 324 -4.29 28.67 21.53
N ASN A 325 -4.98 29.80 21.34
CA ASN A 325 -6.41 29.90 21.61
C ASN A 325 -7.21 28.92 20.73
N GLU A 326 -6.83 28.77 19.46
CA GLU A 326 -7.48 27.83 18.56
C GLU A 326 -7.24 26.37 19.00
N MET A 327 -6.02 26.02 19.42
CA MET A 327 -5.74 24.68 19.97
C MET A 327 -6.62 24.38 21.20
N LYS A 328 -6.80 25.36 22.11
CA LYS A 328 -7.67 25.21 23.29
C LYS A 328 -9.14 25.02 22.91
N LYS A 329 -9.65 25.73 21.88
CA LYS A 329 -11.01 25.50 21.38
C LYS A 329 -11.19 24.07 20.87
N TYR A 330 -10.23 23.53 20.12
CA TYR A 330 -10.27 22.13 19.68
C TYR A 330 -10.21 21.15 20.86
N LEU A 331 -9.43 21.46 21.91
CA LEU A 331 -9.40 20.66 23.13
C LEU A 331 -10.79 20.62 23.80
N GLU A 332 -11.50 21.74 23.89
CA GLU A 332 -12.87 21.77 24.41
C GLU A 332 -13.83 20.93 23.57
N ILE A 333 -13.73 21.01 22.24
CA ILE A 333 -14.53 20.19 21.33
C ILE A 333 -14.27 18.70 21.57
N TYR A 334 -13.00 18.30 21.69
CA TYR A 334 -12.66 16.90 21.92
C TYR A 334 -13.16 16.37 23.27
N ASN A 335 -13.09 17.20 24.32
CA ASN A 335 -13.64 16.85 25.63
C ASN A 335 -15.18 16.70 25.59
N LYS A 336 -15.89 17.60 24.90
CA LYS A 336 -17.35 17.54 24.74
C LYS A 336 -17.83 16.33 23.95
N ASN A 337 -16.97 15.77 23.09
CA ASN A 337 -17.30 14.61 22.26
C ASN A 337 -17.18 13.26 23.00
N ILE A 338 -16.82 13.25 24.28
CA ILE A 338 -16.91 12.05 25.11
C ILE A 338 -18.32 11.99 25.73
N PRO A 339 -19.13 10.94 25.46
CA PRO A 339 -20.43 10.76 26.07
C PRO A 339 -20.32 10.65 27.60
N THR A 340 -21.24 11.27 28.34
CA THR A 340 -21.28 11.18 29.81
C THR A 340 -21.45 9.75 30.34
N ASN A 341 -21.99 8.86 29.50
CA ASN A 341 -22.24 7.46 29.83
C ASN A 341 -21.20 6.53 29.18
N ALA A 342 -20.08 7.07 28.70
CA ALA A 342 -19.00 6.28 28.13
C ALA A 342 -18.43 5.35 29.22
N ILE A 343 -18.42 4.05 28.93
CA ILE A 343 -17.72 3.07 29.74
C ILE A 343 -16.25 3.13 29.30
N ASN A 344 -15.32 3.28 30.25
CA ASN A 344 -13.90 3.50 29.94
C ASN A 344 -13.34 2.46 28.96
N ASP A 345 -13.60 1.16 29.17
CA ASP A 345 -13.16 0.08 28.27
C ASP A 345 -14.16 -0.22 27.13
N GLY A 346 -15.20 0.60 26.96
CA GLY A 346 -16.15 0.50 25.86
C GLY A 346 -15.57 1.02 24.54
N PHE A 347 -16.07 0.47 23.42
CA PHE A 347 -15.71 0.92 22.08
C PHE A 347 -16.54 2.15 21.66
N GLN A 348 -15.89 3.04 20.91
CA GLN A 348 -16.55 4.10 20.15
C GLN A 348 -17.30 3.51 18.95
N PRO A 349 -18.27 4.24 18.37
CA PRO A 349 -18.92 3.81 17.13
C PRO A 349 -17.90 3.50 16.01
N LYS A 350 -18.14 2.42 15.27
CA LYS A 350 -17.30 2.00 14.13
C LYS A 350 -17.16 3.10 13.09
N VAL A 351 -15.92 3.46 12.75
CA VAL A 351 -15.58 4.42 11.68
C VAL A 351 -14.62 3.73 10.72
N ALA A 352 -14.98 3.69 9.43
CA ALA A 352 -14.17 3.08 8.37
C ALA A 352 -13.68 1.65 8.70
N GLY A 353 -14.55 0.81 9.24
CA GLY A 353 -14.22 -0.58 9.60
C GLY A 353 -13.36 -0.72 10.85
N ARG A 354 -13.16 0.35 11.63
CA ARG A 354 -12.36 0.33 12.85
C ARG A 354 -13.15 0.84 14.06
N GLU A 355 -13.00 0.16 15.18
CA GLU A 355 -13.46 0.63 16.49
C GLU A 355 -12.25 0.85 17.40
N ILE A 356 -12.27 1.96 18.13
CA ILE A 356 -11.26 2.35 19.12
C ILE A 356 -11.95 2.57 20.47
N THR A 357 -11.25 2.36 21.57
CA THR A 357 -11.86 2.50 22.91
C THR A 357 -12.02 3.97 23.33
N TRP A 358 -12.98 4.25 24.23
CA TRP A 358 -13.09 5.57 24.86
C TRP A 358 -11.86 5.92 25.69
N LYS A 359 -11.24 4.93 26.35
CA LYS A 359 -9.96 5.10 27.06
C LYS A 359 -8.82 5.61 26.16
N GLU A 360 -8.70 5.07 24.94
CA GLU A 360 -7.73 5.57 23.96
C GLU A 360 -8.01 7.04 23.60
N ARG A 361 -9.29 7.41 23.44
CA ARG A 361 -9.69 8.79 23.16
C ARG A 361 -9.32 9.75 24.28
N GLU A 362 -9.57 9.38 25.53
CA GLU A 362 -9.19 10.15 26.71
C GLU A 362 -7.67 10.34 26.79
N TYR A 363 -6.91 9.27 26.51
CA TYR A 363 -5.46 9.34 26.44
C TYR A 363 -4.97 10.32 25.37
N LEU A 364 -5.52 10.26 24.15
CA LEU A 364 -5.17 11.20 23.07
C LEU A 364 -5.50 12.65 23.43
N ILE A 365 -6.63 12.89 24.11
CA ILE A 365 -7.00 14.22 24.62
C ILE A 365 -6.00 14.70 25.67
N LYS A 366 -5.55 13.82 26.57
CA LYS A 366 -4.50 14.15 27.53
C LYS A 366 -3.18 14.50 26.83
N GLN A 367 -2.77 13.71 25.84
CA GLN A 367 -1.57 14.01 25.03
C GLN A 367 -1.68 15.38 24.32
N PHE A 368 -2.85 15.69 23.77
CA PHE A 368 -3.09 16.99 23.14
C PHE A 368 -3.06 18.14 24.16
N THR A 369 -3.60 17.92 25.35
CA THR A 369 -3.53 18.88 26.47
C THR A 369 -2.08 19.17 26.87
N ASP A 370 -1.26 18.13 26.98
CA ASP A 370 0.16 18.28 27.34
C ASP A 370 0.97 18.95 26.22
N LEU A 371 0.63 18.68 24.95
CA LEU A 371 1.18 19.42 23.81
C LEU A 371 0.85 20.92 23.90
N ILE A 372 -0.40 21.30 24.19
CA ILE A 372 -0.80 22.71 24.36
C ILE A 372 0.05 23.38 25.44
N LYS A 373 0.22 22.74 26.60
CA LYS A 373 1.06 23.28 27.68
C LYS A 373 2.50 23.53 27.20
N ARG A 374 3.09 22.60 26.44
CA ARG A 374 4.44 22.76 25.90
C ARG A 374 4.54 23.90 24.89
N VAL A 375 3.55 24.03 24.00
CA VAL A 375 3.45 25.16 23.06
C VAL A 375 3.37 26.49 23.82
N GLU A 376 2.53 26.57 24.87
CA GLU A 376 2.38 27.76 25.70
C GLU A 376 3.68 28.15 26.40
N LYS A 377 4.43 27.18 26.93
CA LYS A 377 5.74 27.46 27.53
C LYS A 377 6.74 28.02 26.53
N GLY A 378 6.81 27.44 25.32
CA GLY A 378 7.63 27.99 24.24
C GLY A 378 7.22 29.41 23.85
N PHE A 379 5.90 29.66 23.76
CA PHE A 379 5.37 31.00 23.51
C PHE A 379 5.69 32.00 24.64
N ASN A 380 5.60 31.58 25.89
CA ASN A 380 5.96 32.42 27.04
C ASN A 380 7.45 32.79 27.04
N LEU A 381 8.33 31.88 26.61
CA LEU A 381 9.76 32.19 26.42
C LEU A 381 9.97 33.22 25.30
N ILE A 382 9.24 33.14 24.19
CA ILE A 382 9.27 34.16 23.12
C ILE A 382 8.83 35.54 23.65
N LYS A 383 7.86 35.60 24.57
CA LYS A 383 7.41 36.88 25.15
C LYS A 383 8.40 37.46 26.16
N SER A 384 9.01 36.61 26.99
CA SER A 384 9.77 37.02 28.18
C SER A 384 11.27 37.10 27.99
N ASN A 385 11.86 36.30 27.08
CA ASN A 385 13.30 36.24 26.88
C ASN A 385 13.70 36.93 25.55
N PRO A 386 14.44 38.05 25.59
CA PRO A 386 14.83 38.79 24.39
C PRO A 386 15.62 37.97 23.37
N ASN A 387 16.50 37.08 23.82
CA ASN A 387 17.31 36.24 22.93
C ASN A 387 16.45 35.16 22.26
N VAL A 388 15.48 34.57 22.98
CA VAL A 388 14.54 33.60 22.41
C VAL A 388 13.65 34.29 21.37
N LYS A 389 13.14 35.47 21.71
CA LYS A 389 12.34 36.29 20.79
C LYS A 389 13.10 36.58 19.51
N GLU A 390 14.32 37.12 19.63
CA GLU A 390 15.14 37.47 18.47
C GLU A 390 15.48 36.24 17.62
N ALA A 391 15.88 35.13 18.25
CA ALA A 391 16.13 33.88 17.53
C ALA A 391 14.90 33.37 16.77
N PHE A 392 13.70 33.50 17.36
CA PHE A 392 12.44 33.16 16.69
C PHE A 392 12.18 34.07 15.48
N LEU A 393 12.29 35.39 15.63
CA LEU A 393 12.07 36.34 14.53
C LEU A 393 13.07 36.12 13.39
N LYS A 394 14.34 35.88 13.71
CA LYS A 394 15.41 35.60 12.73
C LYS A 394 15.24 34.27 12.02
N THR A 395 14.68 33.27 12.71
CA THR A 395 14.28 32.01 12.07
C THR A 395 13.20 32.26 11.03
N ASN A 396 12.17 33.04 11.35
CA ASN A 396 11.13 33.39 10.36
C ASN A 396 11.68 34.25 9.21
N GLU A 397 12.56 35.23 9.47
CA GLU A 397 13.24 36.00 8.42
C GLU A 397 14.05 35.10 7.48
N THR A 398 14.71 34.07 8.03
CA THR A 398 15.48 33.08 7.25
C THR A 398 14.57 32.30 6.30
N PHE A 399 13.46 31.76 6.81
CA PHE A 399 12.51 30.98 6.01
C PHE A 399 11.80 31.86 4.97
N GLN A 400 11.46 33.11 5.32
CA GLN A 400 10.92 34.08 4.37
C GLN A 400 11.89 34.29 3.20
N ASN A 401 13.18 34.54 3.49
CA ASN A 401 14.18 34.77 2.44
C ASN A 401 14.42 33.53 1.58
N TYR A 402 14.44 32.33 2.18
CA TYR A 402 14.56 31.07 1.47
C TYR A 402 13.39 30.86 0.49
N TYR A 403 12.14 30.97 0.96
CA TYR A 403 10.98 30.74 0.10
C TYR A 403 10.78 31.81 -0.97
N LEU A 404 11.15 33.07 -0.69
CA LEU A 404 11.18 34.10 -1.73
C LEU A 404 12.20 33.77 -2.84
N ASN A 405 13.37 33.22 -2.48
CA ASN A 405 14.37 32.78 -3.46
C ASN A 405 13.85 31.61 -4.33
N GLU A 406 13.03 30.73 -3.75
CA GLU A 406 12.32 29.65 -4.48
C GLU A 406 11.10 30.16 -5.27
N GLY A 407 10.84 31.47 -5.30
CA GLY A 407 9.72 32.07 -6.02
C GLY A 407 8.35 31.89 -5.36
N ILE A 408 8.31 31.48 -4.08
CA ILE A 408 7.07 31.24 -3.33
C ILE A 408 6.75 32.48 -2.48
N GLN A 409 5.67 33.18 -2.84
CA GLN A 409 5.15 34.31 -2.07
C GLN A 409 4.23 33.85 -0.95
N ASN A 410 4.16 34.63 0.14
CA ASN A 410 3.28 34.38 1.29
C ASN A 410 3.41 32.97 1.92
N ALA A 411 4.62 32.40 1.88
CA ALA A 411 4.90 31.13 2.55
C ALA A 411 4.75 31.29 4.08
N GLY A 412 4.37 30.21 4.75
CA GLY A 412 4.15 30.19 6.20
C GLY A 412 4.20 28.79 6.77
N TRP A 413 4.12 28.70 8.10
CA TRP A 413 4.10 27.42 8.78
C TRP A 413 2.73 26.73 8.64
N ARG A 414 2.76 25.43 8.35
CA ARG A 414 1.62 24.56 8.61
C ARG A 414 1.42 24.42 10.11
N LEU A 415 0.17 24.20 10.55
CA LEU A 415 -0.19 24.18 11.97
C LEU A 415 0.65 23.21 12.82
N PHE A 416 0.91 22.01 12.29
CA PHE A 416 1.70 21.02 13.02
C PHE A 416 3.19 21.41 13.09
N GLN A 417 3.71 22.12 12.08
CA GLN A 417 5.10 22.56 12.03
C GLN A 417 5.34 23.60 13.12
N ILE A 418 4.46 24.59 13.24
CA ILE A 418 4.55 25.61 14.28
C ILE A 418 4.28 25.02 15.68
N ALA A 419 3.35 24.07 15.83
CA ALA A 419 3.14 23.37 17.10
C ALA A 419 4.39 22.60 17.54
N PHE A 420 5.00 21.84 16.63
CA PHE A 420 6.23 21.10 16.91
C PHE A 420 7.39 22.04 17.26
N PHE A 421 7.53 23.12 16.49
CA PHE A 421 8.59 24.11 16.72
C PHE A 421 8.42 24.76 18.11
N LEU A 422 7.25 25.33 18.42
CA LEU A 422 6.98 26.00 19.69
C LEU A 422 7.11 25.05 20.90
N SER A 423 6.58 23.82 20.79
CA SER A 423 6.65 22.82 21.86
C SER A 423 8.07 22.30 22.15
N SER A 424 9.03 22.59 21.28
CA SER A 424 10.43 22.21 21.42
C SER A 424 11.32 23.33 21.97
N ILE A 425 10.85 24.59 22.01
CA ILE A 425 11.65 25.75 22.44
C ILE A 425 12.11 25.61 23.89
N GLU A 426 11.24 25.19 24.82
CA GLU A 426 11.61 25.06 26.23
C GLU A 426 12.77 24.05 26.40
N SER A 427 12.72 22.91 25.72
CA SER A 427 13.77 21.89 25.80
C SER A 427 15.13 22.42 25.33
N VAL A 428 15.16 23.26 24.28
CA VAL A 428 16.40 23.87 23.77
C VAL A 428 16.93 24.95 24.72
N VAL A 429 16.05 25.83 25.19
CA VAL A 429 16.41 27.03 25.96
C VAL A 429 16.75 26.69 27.40
N GLU A 430 15.89 25.91 28.06
CA GLU A 430 15.97 25.57 29.48
C GLU A 430 16.69 24.23 29.73
N LYS A 431 17.07 23.50 28.67
CA LYS A 431 17.72 22.19 28.75
C LYS A 431 16.92 21.15 29.54
N LYS A 432 15.59 21.17 29.39
CA LYS A 432 14.66 20.22 30.00
C LYS A 432 14.27 19.11 29.04
N ASP A 433 13.89 17.95 29.60
CA ASP A 433 13.38 16.79 28.85
C ASP A 433 14.37 16.27 27.80
N LEU A 434 15.67 16.31 28.10
CA LEU A 434 16.74 15.92 27.16
C LEU A 434 16.82 14.40 26.90
N ASP A 435 16.19 13.61 27.77
CA ASP A 435 16.03 12.16 27.68
C ASP A 435 14.74 11.75 26.94
N VAL A 436 13.94 12.73 26.48
CA VAL A 436 12.66 12.49 25.80
C VAL A 436 12.82 12.63 24.28
N VAL A 437 12.23 11.70 23.53
CA VAL A 437 12.17 11.75 22.07
C VAL A 437 10.78 12.21 21.62
N ASN A 438 10.71 13.27 20.82
CA ASN A 438 9.48 13.69 20.16
C ASN A 438 9.35 13.03 18.79
N VAL A 439 8.22 12.37 18.53
CA VAL A 439 7.93 11.72 17.25
C VAL A 439 7.00 12.59 16.41
N LEU A 440 7.47 13.04 15.25
CA LEU A 440 6.69 13.82 14.29
C LEU A 440 6.02 12.89 13.26
N HIS A 441 4.86 12.34 13.62
CA HIS A 441 4.10 11.43 12.76
C HIS A 441 3.14 12.22 11.86
N VAL A 442 3.56 12.48 10.62
CA VAL A 442 2.76 13.13 9.56
C VAL A 442 3.00 12.38 8.27
N ASP A 443 2.00 12.33 7.38
CA ASP A 443 2.10 11.66 6.08
C ASP A 443 3.27 12.18 5.22
N THR A 444 3.72 11.35 4.28
CA THR A 444 4.78 11.70 3.32
C THR A 444 4.31 12.87 2.45
N GLY A 445 5.20 13.83 2.18
CA GLY A 445 4.84 15.07 1.48
C GLY A 445 4.15 16.14 2.35
N GLY A 446 3.79 15.82 3.60
CA GLY A 446 3.14 16.78 4.51
C GLY A 446 4.03 17.94 5.01
N GLY A 447 5.32 17.96 4.69
CA GLY A 447 6.27 19.01 5.11
C GLY A 447 6.85 18.81 6.50
N LYS A 448 7.22 17.58 6.86
CA LYS A 448 7.90 17.28 8.14
C LYS A 448 9.24 18.00 8.26
N SER A 449 9.93 18.20 7.13
CA SER A 449 11.29 18.73 7.07
C SER A 449 11.41 20.15 7.59
N GLU A 450 10.46 21.00 7.22
CA GLU A 450 10.40 22.39 7.63
C GLU A 450 10.31 22.52 9.16
N ALA A 451 9.60 21.63 9.84
CA ALA A 451 9.43 21.67 11.29
C ALA A 451 10.76 21.47 12.04
N TYR A 452 11.54 20.45 11.68
CA TYR A 452 12.83 20.21 12.34
C TYR A 452 13.94 21.13 11.82
N PHE A 453 13.89 21.61 10.57
CA PHE A 453 14.81 22.64 10.08
C PHE A 453 14.60 23.98 10.79
N ALA A 454 13.35 24.34 11.13
CA ALA A 454 13.06 25.49 11.97
C ALA A 454 13.77 25.39 13.32
N LEU A 455 13.67 24.21 13.97
CA LEU A 455 14.32 23.96 15.26
C LEU A 455 15.84 24.03 15.18
N VAL A 456 16.46 23.48 14.12
CA VAL A 456 17.92 23.57 13.89
C VAL A 456 18.34 25.03 13.70
N THR A 457 17.60 25.79 12.90
CA THR A 457 17.89 27.20 12.60
C THR A 457 17.74 28.06 13.85
N PHE A 458 16.65 27.89 14.58
CA PHE A 458 16.39 28.56 15.86
C PHE A 458 17.48 28.26 16.89
N THR A 459 17.83 26.99 17.08
CA THR A 459 18.89 26.57 18.01
C THR A 459 20.21 27.24 17.65
N SER A 460 20.53 27.30 16.35
CA SER A 460 21.74 27.95 15.87
C SER A 460 21.77 29.45 16.19
N PHE A 461 20.66 30.18 15.99
CA PHE A 461 20.58 31.59 16.37
C PHE A 461 20.66 31.79 17.88
N TYR A 462 19.87 31.03 18.65
CA TYR A 462 19.82 31.14 20.10
C TYR A 462 21.19 30.87 20.73
N GLU A 463 21.86 29.78 20.35
CA GLU A 463 23.19 29.45 20.87
C GLU A 463 24.23 30.53 20.55
N ARG A 464 24.16 31.15 19.37
CA ARG A 464 25.03 32.26 18.98
C ARG A 464 24.80 33.49 19.86
N MET A 465 23.54 33.82 20.14
CA MET A 465 23.17 34.92 21.04
C MET A 465 23.60 34.65 22.48
N THR A 466 23.66 33.39 22.90
CA THR A 466 24.18 32.99 24.21
C THR A 466 25.69 32.72 24.23
N GLY A 467 26.42 33.10 23.17
CA GLY A 467 27.88 33.12 23.14
C GLY A 467 28.58 31.89 22.54
N LYS A 468 27.86 30.91 21.97
CA LYS A 468 28.50 29.76 21.30
C LYS A 468 29.21 30.20 20.02
N LYS A 469 30.52 29.94 19.95
CA LYS A 469 31.37 30.34 18.81
C LYS A 469 31.60 29.23 17.77
N ALA A 470 31.60 27.97 18.20
CA ALA A 470 31.82 26.81 17.34
C ALA A 470 31.20 25.55 17.98
N GLY A 471 31.14 24.46 17.22
CA GLY A 471 30.65 23.15 17.68
C GLY A 471 29.37 22.71 16.97
N VAL A 472 28.79 21.60 17.44
CA VAL A 472 27.60 20.98 16.85
C VAL A 472 26.35 21.47 17.58
N SER A 473 25.38 21.99 16.82
CA SER A 473 24.04 22.38 17.33
C SER A 473 23.00 21.30 17.07
N ALA A 474 23.13 20.54 15.98
CA ALA A 474 22.22 19.47 15.62
C ALA A 474 22.92 18.41 14.75
N ILE A 475 22.40 17.18 14.80
CA ILE A 475 22.76 16.08 13.90
C ILE A 475 21.48 15.62 13.21
N VAL A 476 21.47 15.65 11.88
CA VAL A 476 20.33 15.17 11.07
C VAL A 476 20.76 13.90 10.35
N LYS A 477 20.01 12.80 10.54
CA LYS A 477 20.33 11.48 9.98
C LYS A 477 19.17 10.95 9.13
N PHE A 478 19.50 10.43 7.95
CA PHE A 478 18.54 9.78 7.05
C PHE A 478 18.97 8.34 6.74
N PRO A 479 18.02 7.41 6.50
CA PRO A 479 18.34 6.01 6.28
C PRO A 479 18.96 5.72 4.89
N LEU A 480 18.63 6.53 3.87
CA LEU A 480 19.06 6.31 2.48
C LEU A 480 20.02 7.42 2.02
N ARG A 481 21.05 7.06 1.24
CA ARG A 481 22.05 8.02 0.73
C ARG A 481 21.44 9.09 -0.18
N MET A 482 20.58 8.70 -1.13
CA MET A 482 19.92 9.63 -2.04
C MET A 482 19.08 10.67 -1.27
N LEU A 483 18.29 10.19 -0.30
CA LEU A 483 17.49 11.07 0.56
C LEU A 483 18.38 11.99 1.39
N SER A 484 19.52 11.48 1.88
CA SER A 484 20.49 12.28 2.64
C SER A 484 21.01 13.46 1.83
N ILE A 485 21.37 13.24 0.56
CA ILE A 485 21.88 14.30 -0.33
C ILE A 485 20.82 15.37 -0.58
N GLN A 486 19.60 14.96 -0.96
CA GLN A 486 18.51 15.90 -1.23
C GLN A 486 18.15 16.75 -0.01
N GLN A 487 18.13 16.14 1.18
CA GLN A 487 17.84 16.87 2.41
C GLN A 487 19.02 17.74 2.87
N LEU A 488 20.26 17.32 2.57
CA LEU A 488 21.46 18.10 2.81
C LEU A 488 21.47 19.39 1.98
N GLU A 489 21.08 19.33 0.71
CA GLU A 489 20.95 20.50 -0.16
C GLU A 489 19.96 21.52 0.43
N ARG A 490 18.78 21.04 0.84
CA ARG A 490 17.74 21.90 1.43
C ARG A 490 18.19 22.54 2.74
N VAL A 491 18.73 21.76 3.68
CA VAL A 491 19.18 22.32 4.97
C VAL A 491 20.34 23.29 4.76
N SER A 492 21.27 22.98 3.85
CA SER A 492 22.42 23.85 3.57
C SER A 492 21.97 25.20 3.02
N SER A 493 20.99 25.21 2.10
CA SER A 493 20.40 26.45 1.59
C SER A 493 19.78 27.29 2.71
N ILE A 494 18.97 26.68 3.59
CA ILE A 494 18.37 27.36 4.75
C ILE A 494 19.47 27.96 5.66
N ILE A 495 20.54 27.21 5.94
CA ILE A 495 21.65 27.69 6.77
C ILE A 495 22.41 28.84 6.11
N ILE A 496 22.57 28.85 4.78
CA ILE A 496 23.16 29.97 4.04
C ILE A 496 22.32 31.24 4.22
N HIS A 497 20.99 31.13 4.10
CA HIS A 497 20.08 32.25 4.38
C HIS A 497 20.15 32.68 5.85
N ALA A 498 20.26 31.74 6.79
CA ALA A 498 20.42 32.04 8.22
C ALA A 498 21.70 32.84 8.49
N GLU A 499 22.81 32.47 7.84
CA GLU A 499 24.08 33.20 7.97
C GLU A 499 23.99 34.62 7.38
N ALA A 500 23.29 34.81 6.26
CA ALA A 500 23.04 36.14 5.71
C ALA A 500 22.25 37.03 6.69
N VAL A 501 21.19 36.47 7.29
CA VAL A 501 20.40 37.14 8.34
C VAL A 501 21.26 37.48 9.56
N ARG A 502 22.13 36.56 10.00
CA ARG A 502 23.05 36.78 11.13
C ARG A 502 24.03 37.93 10.85
N LYS A 503 24.63 37.99 9.66
CA LYS A 503 25.57 39.04 9.27
C LYS A 503 24.93 40.43 9.29
N LYS A 504 23.72 40.56 8.72
CA LYS A 504 22.93 41.80 8.72
C LYS A 504 22.61 42.27 10.14
N TRP A 505 22.28 41.35 11.03
CA TRP A 505 22.04 41.65 12.44
C TRP A 505 23.31 42.17 13.15
N PHE A 506 24.45 41.52 12.94
CA PHE A 506 25.72 41.92 13.55
C PHE A 506 26.22 43.29 13.06
N SER A 507 25.99 43.62 11.78
CA SER A 507 26.31 44.95 11.26
C SER A 507 25.45 46.06 11.89
N LEU A 508 24.19 45.78 12.19
CA LEU A 508 23.26 46.76 12.80
C LEU A 508 23.54 46.99 14.29
N THR A 509 24.06 45.98 15.01
CA THR A 509 24.40 46.07 16.44
C THR A 509 25.76 46.70 16.72
N LEU A 510 26.63 46.81 15.70
CA LEU A 510 27.92 47.52 15.80
C LEU A 510 27.86 48.98 15.32
N SER A 511 26.78 49.37 14.63
CA SER A 511 26.61 50.71 14.05
C SER A 511 25.76 51.67 14.89
N GLY A 512 25.29 51.24 16.07
CA GLY A 512 24.58 52.06 17.05
C GLY A 512 25.21 51.85 18.42
#